data_AF-A0A813HIH0-F1
#
_entry.id   AF-A0A813HIH0-F1
#
_cell.length_a   1.000
_cell.length_b   1.000
_cell.length_c   1.000
_cell.angle_alpha   90.00
_cell.angle_beta   90.00
_cell.angle_gamma   90.00
#
_symmetry.space_group_name_H-M   'P 1'
#
loop_
_entity.id
_entity.type
_entity.pdbx_description
1 polymer ?
#
loop_
_entity_poly.entity_id
_entity_poly.type
_entity_poly.pdbx_seq_one_letter_code
_entity_poly.pdbx_strand_id
1 'polypeptide(L)'
;MVKGKAFRKTWKEARKPLNRRASSRIKSSNKASYDERVKAKRALEEVKAKSKELLEAKKESGKKKAKKKEEKKKRKEENDIKSGQYQVIKKTEKVRKWHKNARKMLVKMGPEQIERLLKKG
;
A
#
# COMPACT_ATOMS: atom_id res chain seq x y z
N MET A 1 36.82 -48.03 54.77
CA MET A 1 37.04 -48.20 53.32
C MET A 1 35.73 -47.94 52.58
N VAL A 2 35.48 -46.72 52.10
CA VAL A 2 34.43 -46.42 51.10
C VAL A 2 34.95 -45.31 50.19
N LYS A 3 35.71 -45.65 49.16
CA LYS A 3 36.16 -44.69 48.14
C LYS A 3 35.07 -44.56 47.06
N GLY A 4 34.34 -43.45 47.13
CA GLY A 4 33.85 -42.67 45.98
C GLY A 4 33.10 -43.40 44.86
N LYS A 5 31.83 -43.72 45.06
CA LYS A 5 30.85 -43.61 43.96
C LYS A 5 30.41 -42.14 43.90
N ALA A 6 31.10 -41.34 43.10
CA ALA A 6 30.61 -40.01 42.75
C ALA A 6 29.19 -40.17 42.20
N PHE A 7 28.21 -39.52 42.83
CA PHE A 7 26.84 -39.38 42.34
C PHE A 7 26.89 -38.74 40.95
N ARG A 8 27.05 -39.56 39.91
CA ARG A 8 26.78 -39.13 38.53
C ARG A 8 25.29 -38.87 38.48
N LYS A 9 24.92 -37.59 38.51
CA LYS A 9 23.56 -37.09 38.41
C LYS A 9 22.88 -37.75 37.20
N THR A 10 22.09 -38.79 37.44
CA THR A 10 21.35 -39.59 36.43
C THR A 10 20.47 -38.72 35.52
N TRP A 11 19.99 -37.58 36.05
CA TRP A 11 19.24 -36.60 35.27
C TRP A 11 20.04 -35.87 34.19
N LYS A 12 21.39 -35.87 34.27
CA LYS A 12 22.25 -35.34 33.20
C LYS A 12 22.42 -36.32 32.03
N GLU A 13 22.32 -37.62 32.29
CA GLU A 13 22.39 -38.67 31.25
C GLU A 13 21.04 -38.85 30.54
N ALA A 14 19.91 -38.72 31.26
CA ALA A 14 18.57 -38.77 30.67
C ALA A 14 18.24 -37.61 29.70
N ARG A 15 18.98 -36.50 29.79
CA ARG A 15 18.72 -35.28 28.99
C ARG A 15 19.37 -35.27 27.61
N LYS A 16 20.19 -36.25 27.25
CA LYS A 16 20.88 -36.26 25.96
C LYS A 16 20.40 -37.41 25.07
N PRO A 17 19.62 -37.17 24.00
CA PRO A 17 19.66 -38.07 22.87
C PRO A 17 21.06 -37.94 22.23
N LEU A 18 22.00 -38.79 22.65
CA LEU A 18 23.43 -38.62 22.39
C LEU A 18 23.81 -38.67 20.90
N ASN A 19 22.93 -39.19 20.02
CA ASN A 19 23.29 -39.50 18.62
C ASN A 19 22.19 -39.13 17.60
N ARG A 20 21.41 -38.07 17.81
CA ARG A 20 20.64 -37.53 16.68
C ARG A 20 21.60 -36.79 15.76
N ARG A 21 21.93 -37.38 14.61
CA ARG A 21 22.64 -36.70 13.53
C ARG A 21 21.93 -35.36 13.29
N ALA A 22 22.70 -34.27 13.18
CA ALA A 22 22.15 -32.97 12.79
C ALA A 22 21.25 -33.17 11.56
N SER A 23 20.05 -32.60 11.54
CA SER A 23 19.06 -32.82 10.48
C SER A 23 19.62 -32.53 9.07
N SER A 24 20.61 -31.63 8.99
CA SER A 24 21.39 -31.31 7.78
C SER A 24 22.28 -32.45 7.25
N ARG A 25 22.65 -33.43 8.09
CA ARG A 25 23.48 -34.61 7.74
C ARG A 25 22.66 -35.87 7.49
N ILE A 26 21.34 -35.82 7.64
CA ILE A 26 20.44 -36.85 7.16
C ILE A 26 20.23 -36.56 5.68
N LYS A 27 20.74 -37.42 4.79
CA LYS A 27 20.39 -37.37 3.36
C LYS A 27 18.85 -37.38 3.33
N SER A 28 18.24 -36.27 2.94
CA SER A 28 16.79 -36.11 2.98
C SER A 28 16.15 -37.25 2.20
N SER A 29 15.59 -38.23 2.92
CA SER A 29 14.85 -39.35 2.34
C SER A 29 13.58 -38.87 1.63
N ASN A 30 13.17 -37.63 1.88
CA ASN A 30 11.96 -37.01 1.36
C ASN A 30 12.30 -35.97 0.26
N LYS A 31 13.28 -36.25 -0.60
CA LYS A 31 13.44 -35.45 -1.82
C LYS A 31 12.26 -35.76 -2.72
N ALA A 32 11.44 -34.76 -2.99
CA ALA A 32 10.31 -34.89 -3.90
C ALA A 32 10.78 -35.43 -5.25
N SER A 33 10.01 -36.39 -5.79
CA SER A 33 10.24 -36.92 -7.13
C SER A 33 10.24 -35.78 -8.16
N TYR A 34 10.85 -36.01 -9.33
CA TYR A 34 10.80 -35.04 -10.41
C TYR A 34 9.35 -34.65 -10.76
N ASP A 35 8.45 -35.62 -10.83
CA ASP A 35 7.05 -35.39 -11.16
C ASP A 35 6.33 -34.55 -10.09
N GLU A 36 6.64 -34.77 -8.82
CA GLU A 36 6.10 -33.98 -7.70
C GLU A 36 6.59 -32.53 -7.78
N ARG A 37 7.85 -32.31 -8.15
CA ARG A 37 8.41 -30.97 -8.35
C ARG A 37 7.76 -30.26 -9.52
N VAL A 38 7.50 -30.97 -10.63
CA VAL A 38 6.80 -30.41 -11.79
C VAL A 38 5.36 -30.05 -11.44
N LYS A 39 4.63 -30.93 -10.74
CA LYS A 39 3.26 -30.66 -10.27
C LYS A 39 3.22 -29.46 -9.32
N ALA A 40 4.12 -29.40 -8.35
CA ALA A 40 4.21 -28.28 -7.42
C ALA A 40 4.53 -26.96 -8.14
N LYS A 41 5.42 -26.99 -9.15
CA LYS A 41 5.73 -25.81 -9.96
C LYS A 41 4.51 -25.31 -10.72
N ARG A 42 3.75 -26.21 -11.38
CA ARG A 42 2.51 -25.85 -12.10
C ARG A 42 1.46 -25.25 -11.16
N ALA A 43 1.22 -25.89 -10.01
CA ALA A 43 0.29 -25.37 -9.00
C ALA A 43 0.69 -23.96 -8.52
N LEU A 44 1.98 -23.71 -8.32
CA LEU A 44 2.49 -22.41 -7.90
C LEU A 44 2.35 -21.36 -9.01
N GLU A 45 2.59 -21.72 -10.27
CA GLU A 45 2.38 -20.86 -11.43
C GLU A 45 0.90 -20.48 -11.59
N GLU A 46 -0.03 -21.41 -11.41
CA GLU A 46 -1.47 -21.15 -11.42
C GLU A 46 -1.90 -20.18 -10.31
N VAL A 47 -1.40 -20.38 -9.08
CA VAL A 47 -1.66 -19.45 -7.97
C VAL A 47 -1.10 -18.07 -8.27
N LYS A 48 0.10 -17.99 -8.85
CA LYS A 48 0.72 -16.72 -9.25
C LYS A 48 -0.12 -16.02 -10.32
N ALA A 49 -0.59 -16.72 -11.34
CA ALA A 49 -1.46 -16.15 -12.37
C ALA A 49 -2.74 -15.57 -11.76
N LYS A 50 -3.47 -16.35 -10.96
CA LYS A 50 -4.68 -15.90 -10.27
C LYS A 50 -4.42 -14.70 -9.35
N SER A 51 -3.29 -14.70 -8.63
CA SER A 51 -2.92 -13.57 -7.77
C SER A 51 -2.66 -12.28 -8.54
N LYS A 52 -2.07 -12.37 -9.75
CA LYS A 52 -1.82 -11.21 -10.61
C LYS A 52 -3.13 -10.64 -11.13
N GLU A 53 -4.03 -11.49 -11.61
CA GLU A 53 -5.37 -11.09 -12.08
C GLU A 53 -6.15 -10.33 -11.00
N LEU A 54 -6.15 -10.85 -9.76
CA LEU A 54 -6.82 -10.19 -8.63
C LEU A 54 -6.17 -8.84 -8.27
N LEU A 55 -4.84 -8.76 -8.30
CA LEU A 55 -4.13 -7.51 -8.04
C LEU A 55 -4.40 -6.46 -9.13
N GLU A 56 -4.49 -6.88 -10.39
CA GLU A 56 -4.84 -6.01 -11.52
C GLU A 56 -6.28 -5.50 -11.39
N ALA A 57 -7.25 -6.37 -11.13
CA ALA A 57 -8.63 -5.99 -10.87
C ALA A 57 -8.74 -4.98 -9.70
N LYS A 58 -7.98 -5.20 -8.61
CA LYS A 58 -7.91 -4.25 -7.49
C LYS A 58 -7.34 -2.90 -7.92
N LYS A 59 -6.23 -2.88 -8.67
CA LYS A 59 -5.63 -1.64 -9.19
C LYS A 59 -6.60 -0.88 -10.10
N GLU A 60 -7.30 -1.56 -10.99
CA GLU A 60 -8.28 -0.93 -11.87
C GLU A 60 -9.45 -0.33 -11.11
N SER A 61 -10.01 -1.06 -10.13
CA SER A 61 -11.08 -0.52 -9.29
C SER A 61 -10.62 0.71 -8.49
N GLY A 62 -9.36 0.71 -8.00
CA GLY A 62 -8.73 1.86 -7.36
C GLY A 62 -8.62 3.06 -8.30
N LYS A 63 -8.12 2.86 -9.52
CA LYS A 63 -8.04 3.92 -10.56
C LYS A 63 -9.42 4.49 -10.89
N LYS A 64 -10.44 3.64 -11.06
CA LYS A 64 -11.82 4.08 -11.33
C LYS A 64 -12.38 4.93 -10.19
N LYS A 65 -12.16 4.53 -8.94
CA LYS A 65 -12.59 5.30 -7.76
C LYS A 65 -11.86 6.64 -7.65
N ALA A 66 -10.55 6.66 -7.90
CA ALA A 66 -9.76 7.89 -7.88
C ALA A 66 -10.26 8.90 -8.93
N LYS A 67 -10.45 8.46 -10.18
CA LYS A 67 -11.01 9.30 -11.25
C LYS A 67 -12.38 9.89 -10.86
N LYS A 68 -13.30 9.08 -10.34
CA LYS A 68 -14.61 9.55 -9.87
C LYS A 68 -14.50 10.58 -8.75
N LYS A 69 -13.55 10.41 -7.83
CA LYS A 69 -13.32 11.35 -6.72
C LYS A 69 -12.76 12.68 -7.23
N GLU A 70 -11.81 12.66 -8.15
CA GLU A 70 -11.25 13.86 -8.79
C GLU A 70 -12.29 14.60 -9.61
N GLU A 71 -13.09 13.90 -10.42
CA GLU A 71 -14.20 14.51 -11.17
C GLU A 71 -15.23 15.15 -10.23
N LYS A 72 -15.61 14.46 -9.14
CA LYS A 72 -16.52 15.03 -8.15
C LYS A 72 -15.93 16.26 -7.46
N LYS A 73 -14.62 16.28 -7.20
CA LYS A 73 -13.93 17.44 -6.63
C LYS A 73 -13.95 18.62 -7.60
N LYS A 74 -13.59 18.40 -8.87
CA LYS A 74 -13.63 19.42 -9.93
C LYS A 74 -15.04 19.98 -10.12
N ARG A 75 -16.07 19.13 -10.16
CA ARG A 75 -17.48 19.56 -10.25
C ARG A 75 -17.91 20.41 -9.05
N LYS A 76 -17.46 20.06 -7.85
CA LYS A 76 -17.71 20.88 -6.64
C LYS A 76 -17.02 22.23 -6.75
N GLU A 77 -15.74 22.26 -7.09
CA GLU A 77 -14.99 23.49 -7.30
C GLU A 77 -15.67 24.38 -8.36
N GLU A 78 -16.08 23.82 -9.50
CA GLU A 78 -16.83 24.55 -10.52
C GLU A 78 -18.19 25.07 -10.02
N ASN A 79 -18.92 24.27 -9.25
CA ASN A 79 -20.22 24.67 -8.70
C ASN A 79 -20.08 25.75 -7.63
N ASP A 80 -19.07 25.67 -6.76
CA ASP A 80 -18.79 26.70 -5.74
C ASP A 80 -18.42 28.03 -6.41
N ILE A 81 -17.75 27.99 -7.57
CA ILE A 81 -17.47 29.18 -8.37
C ILE A 81 -18.73 29.73 -9.01
N LYS A 82 -19.59 28.87 -9.57
CA LYS A 82 -20.87 29.29 -10.18
C LYS A 82 -21.89 29.79 -9.17
N SER A 83 -21.95 29.22 -7.97
CA SER A 83 -22.90 29.60 -6.93
C SER A 83 -22.61 30.97 -6.30
N GLY A 84 -21.59 31.68 -6.79
CA GLY A 84 -21.34 33.07 -6.41
C GLY A 84 -20.64 33.22 -5.06
N GLN A 85 -20.08 32.15 -4.49
CA GLN A 85 -19.32 32.23 -3.23
C GLN A 85 -18.01 33.03 -3.39
N TYR A 86 -17.52 33.19 -4.61
CA TYR A 86 -16.29 33.91 -4.92
C TYR A 86 -16.57 35.25 -5.60
N GLN A 87 -15.88 36.30 -5.14
CA GLN A 87 -15.94 37.62 -5.74
C GLN A 87 -14.75 37.84 -6.69
N VAL A 88 -15.03 38.40 -7.87
CA VAL A 88 -13.99 38.80 -8.83
C VAL A 88 -13.44 40.16 -8.44
N ILE A 89 -12.16 40.21 -8.06
CA ILE A 89 -11.48 41.46 -7.70
C ILE A 89 -10.94 42.11 -8.98
N LYS A 90 -11.59 43.19 -9.43
CA LYS A 90 -11.17 43.94 -10.63
C LYS A 90 -9.95 44.84 -10.40
N LYS A 91 -9.74 45.33 -9.17
CA LYS A 91 -8.64 46.25 -8.81
C LYS A 91 -7.65 45.56 -7.88
N THR A 92 -6.53 45.10 -8.43
CA THR A 92 -5.52 44.30 -7.69
C THR A 92 -4.51 45.15 -6.90
N GLU A 93 -4.42 46.46 -7.16
CA GLU A 93 -3.42 47.36 -6.54
C GLU A 93 -3.46 47.36 -5.00
N LYS A 94 -4.66 47.29 -4.43
CA LYS A 94 -4.85 47.33 -2.97
C LYS A 94 -4.66 45.96 -2.28
N VAL A 95 -4.53 44.87 -3.05
CA VAL A 95 -4.35 43.51 -2.51
C VAL A 95 -3.07 43.40 -1.66
N ARG A 96 -2.03 44.17 -1.98
CA ARG A 96 -0.79 44.20 -1.18
C ARG A 96 -1.04 44.69 0.25
N LYS A 97 -2.04 45.56 0.47
CA LYS A 97 -2.42 46.09 1.79
C LYS A 97 -3.30 45.12 2.60
N TRP A 98 -3.76 44.02 2.02
CA TRP A 98 -4.61 43.05 2.71
C TRP A 98 -3.84 42.23 3.75
N HIS A 99 -4.56 41.78 4.78
CA HIS A 99 -4.01 40.87 5.78
C HIS A 99 -3.52 39.55 5.15
N LYS A 100 -2.47 38.94 5.75
CA LYS A 100 -1.81 37.75 5.20
C LYS A 100 -2.77 36.58 4.93
N ASN A 101 -3.78 36.39 5.77
CA ASN A 101 -4.74 35.29 5.62
C ASN A 101 -5.70 35.53 4.45
N ALA A 102 -6.17 36.76 4.25
CA ALA A 102 -7.03 37.11 3.11
C ALA A 102 -6.26 36.94 1.79
N ARG A 103 -4.99 37.34 1.75
CA ARG A 103 -4.14 37.13 0.55
C ARG A 103 -3.93 35.65 0.21
N LYS A 104 -3.87 34.77 1.22
CA LYS A 104 -3.75 33.31 1.02
C LYS A 104 -5.00 32.68 0.41
N MET A 105 -6.17 33.31 0.56
CA MET A 105 -7.43 32.84 -0.02
C MET A 105 -7.60 33.26 -1.50
N LEU A 106 -6.73 34.14 -2.01
CA LEU A 106 -6.79 34.60 -3.40
C LEU A 106 -6.24 33.53 -4.34
N VAL A 107 -7.00 33.22 -5.38
CA VAL A 107 -6.57 32.34 -6.47
C VAL A 107 -6.52 33.16 -7.75
N LYS A 108 -5.44 33.02 -8.52
CA LYS A 108 -5.33 33.62 -9.85
C LYS A 108 -6.04 32.71 -10.86
N MET A 109 -7.10 33.20 -11.50
CA MET A 109 -7.74 32.56 -12.64
C MET A 109 -7.44 33.35 -13.91
N GLY A 110 -7.33 32.66 -15.04
CA GLY A 110 -7.16 33.31 -16.34
C GLY A 110 -8.45 34.02 -16.79
N PRO A 111 -8.35 35.07 -17.61
CA PRO A 111 -9.51 35.82 -18.10
C PRO A 111 -10.52 34.93 -18.85
N GLU A 112 -10.04 34.00 -19.69
CA GLU A 112 -10.90 33.05 -20.40
C GLU A 112 -11.71 32.15 -19.47
N GLN A 113 -11.15 31.76 -18.33
CA GLN A 113 -11.83 30.90 -17.36
C GLN A 113 -12.93 31.69 -16.63
N ILE A 114 -12.64 32.95 -16.26
CA ILE A 114 -13.60 33.86 -15.66
C ILE A 114 -14.76 34.13 -16.62
N GLU A 115 -14.47 34.38 -17.89
CA GLU A 115 -15.51 34.56 -18.92
C GLU A 115 -16.36 33.33 -19.14
N ARG A 116 -15.76 32.12 -19.20
CA ARG A 116 -16.53 30.87 -19.32
C ARG A 116 -17.44 30.62 -18.11
N LEU A 117 -17.04 31.06 -16.93
CA LEU A 117 -17.83 30.95 -15.71
C LEU A 117 -18.99 31.96 -15.71
N LEU A 118 -18.75 33.20 -16.14
CA LEU A 118 -19.76 34.25 -16.20
C LEU A 118 -20.75 34.09 -17.37
N LYS A 119 -20.34 33.55 -18.53
CA LYS A 119 -21.20 33.30 -19.71
C LYS A 119 -22.18 32.12 -19.55
N LYS A 120 -21.99 31.28 -18.53
CA LYS A 120 -22.85 30.12 -18.23
C LYS A 120 -23.88 30.39 -17.13
N GLY A 121 -23.90 31.61 -16.57
CA GLY A 121 -24.91 32.10 -15.64
C GLY A 121 -26.07 32.76 -16.37
#